data_AF-A0A0P7WGA3-F1
#
_entry.id   AF-A0A0P7WGA3-F1
#
_cell.length_a   1.000
_cell.length_b   1.000
_cell.length_c   1.000
_cell.angle_alpha   90.00
_cell.angle_beta   90.00
_cell.angle_gamma   90.00
#
_symmetry.space_group_name_H-M   'P 1'
#
loop_
_entity.id
_entity.type
_entity.pdbx_description
1 polymer ?
#
loop_
_entity_poly.entity_id
_entity_poly.type
_entity_poly.pdbx_seq_one_letter_code
_entity_poly.pdbx_strand_id
1 'polypeptide(L)'
;MAPRGHLHFHPEGSAYCDDFAREDVFRQGLLIHELTHVWQTRTKGSWYLVLYRHPFCRYDYALKPGRPLTSYGIEQQAEIVRHAFLLRRGVKLAGVADRSAYDVLVRFPGATL
;
A
#
# COMPACT_ATOMS: atom_id res chain seq x y z
N MET A 1 0.27 9.79 -6.12
CA MET A 1 -1.09 9.43 -6.57
C MET A 1 -0.99 8.54 -7.80
N ALA A 2 -1.77 7.45 -7.88
CA ALA A 2 -1.76 6.56 -9.04
C ALA A 2 -3.14 6.24 -9.65
N PRO A 3 -3.98 7.24 -10.00
CA PRO A 3 -5.41 7.04 -10.29
C PRO A 3 -5.71 6.18 -11.51
N ARG A 4 -4.77 6.10 -12.48
CA ARG A 4 -4.92 5.34 -13.73
C ARG A 4 -3.74 4.40 -14.00
N GLY A 5 -3.06 3.93 -12.94
CA GLY A 5 -1.95 2.97 -13.08
C GLY A 5 -0.60 3.60 -13.43
N HIS A 6 -0.50 4.93 -13.35
CA HIS A 6 0.74 5.69 -13.47
C HIS A 6 0.94 6.49 -12.20
N LEU A 7 2.19 6.62 -11.73
CA LEU A 7 2.50 7.44 -10.56
C LEU A 7 2.61 8.90 -10.99
N HIS A 8 1.85 9.76 -10.32
CA HIS A 8 1.89 11.20 -10.44
C HIS A 8 2.35 11.79 -9.12
N PHE A 9 3.45 12.54 -9.18
CA PHE A 9 3.97 13.34 -8.09
C PHE A 9 3.75 14.81 -8.42
N HIS A 10 3.44 15.62 -7.40
CA HIS A 10 3.25 17.05 -7.60
C HIS A 10 4.61 17.68 -7.97
N PRO A 11 4.69 18.56 -8.98
CA PRO A 11 5.96 19.18 -9.40
C PRO A 11 6.67 19.95 -8.28
N GLU A 12 5.89 20.55 -7.37
CA GLU A 12 6.41 21.27 -6.20
C GLU A 12 6.51 20.39 -4.95
N GLY A 13 6.18 19.10 -5.05
CA GLY A 13 6.25 18.16 -3.94
C GLY A 13 7.64 17.56 -3.78
N SER A 14 8.02 17.23 -2.55
CA SER A 14 9.30 16.58 -2.21
C SER A 14 9.26 15.06 -2.25
N ALA A 15 8.15 14.46 -2.69
CA ALA A 15 7.92 13.02 -2.66
C ALA A 15 8.60 12.25 -3.80
N TYR A 16 8.86 12.91 -4.94
CA TYR A 16 9.53 12.29 -6.08
C TYR A 16 11.02 12.02 -5.79
N CYS A 17 11.54 10.95 -6.38
CA CYS A 17 12.96 10.61 -6.46
C CYS A 17 13.21 9.83 -7.76
N ASP A 18 14.39 9.98 -8.35
CA ASP A 18 14.81 9.26 -9.55
C ASP A 18 14.96 7.75 -9.30
N ASP A 19 15.41 7.37 -8.10
CA ASP A 19 15.57 5.98 -7.69
C ASP A 19 15.15 5.76 -6.22
N PHE A 20 13.87 5.44 -6.05
CA PHE A 20 13.28 5.10 -4.76
C PHE A 20 13.97 3.91 -4.05
N ALA A 21 14.68 3.02 -4.75
CA ALA A 21 15.34 1.88 -4.12
C ALA A 21 16.57 2.29 -3.30
N ARG A 22 17.13 3.48 -3.57
CA ARG A 22 18.29 4.06 -2.88
C ARG A 22 17.92 4.97 -1.71
N GLU A 23 16.63 5.23 -1.54
CA GLU A 23 16.10 6.14 -0.54
C GLU A 23 15.89 5.45 0.81
N ASP A 24 15.51 6.23 1.82
CA ASP A 24 15.14 5.69 3.13
C ASP A 24 13.94 4.73 3.04
N VAL A 25 13.82 3.85 4.04
CA VAL A 25 12.81 2.79 4.05
C VAL A 25 11.37 3.33 4.04
N PHE A 26 11.12 4.53 4.57
CA PHE A 26 9.79 5.12 4.55
C PHE A 26 9.42 5.66 3.17
N ARG A 27 10.39 6.22 2.44
CA ARG A 27 10.19 6.61 1.04
C ARG A 27 10.04 5.40 0.13
N GLN A 28 10.78 4.31 0.36
CA GLN A 28 10.51 3.02 -0.27
C GLN A 28 9.07 2.55 0.05
N GLY A 29 8.63 2.68 1.30
CA GLY A 29 7.27 2.35 1.72
C GLY A 29 6.19 3.18 1.01
N LEU A 30 6.43 4.47 0.78
CA LEU A 30 5.53 5.34 -0.01
C LEU A 30 5.40 4.82 -1.45
N LEU A 31 6.52 4.41 -2.07
CA LEU A 31 6.46 3.80 -3.40
C LEU A 31 5.61 2.53 -3.39
N ILE A 32 5.78 1.64 -2.40
CA ILE A 32 5.01 0.39 -2.28
C ILE A 32 3.51 0.66 -2.12
N HIS A 33 3.13 1.70 -1.37
CA HIS A 33 1.73 2.16 -1.28
C HIS A 33 1.17 2.53 -2.65
N GLU A 34 1.88 3.40 -3.39
CA GLU A 34 1.44 3.87 -4.70
C GLU A 34 1.44 2.73 -5.75
N LEU A 35 2.39 1.80 -5.68
CA LEU A 35 2.41 0.60 -6.54
C LEU A 35 1.24 -0.35 -6.23
N THR A 36 0.73 -0.37 -5.00
CA THR A 36 -0.49 -1.12 -4.67
C THR A 36 -1.69 -0.54 -5.42
N HIS A 37 -1.78 0.78 -5.55
CA HIS A 37 -2.80 1.42 -6.36
C HIS A 37 -2.63 1.10 -7.85
N VAL A 38 -1.40 1.08 -8.37
CA VAL A 38 -1.14 0.61 -9.74
C VAL A 38 -1.65 -0.81 -9.93
N TRP A 39 -1.31 -1.72 -9.02
CA TRP A 39 -1.79 -3.11 -9.06
C TRP A 39 -3.32 -3.20 -9.02
N GLN A 40 -3.99 -2.43 -8.16
CA GLN A 40 -5.45 -2.36 -8.11
C GLN A 40 -6.03 -1.92 -9.45
N THR A 41 -5.50 -0.86 -10.06
CA THR A 41 -5.93 -0.40 -11.39
C THR A 41 -5.68 -1.46 -12.46
N ARG A 42 -4.51 -2.11 -12.47
CA ARG A 42 -4.18 -3.13 -13.47
C ARG A 42 -5.08 -4.36 -13.37
N THR A 43 -5.47 -4.74 -12.15
CA THR A 43 -6.28 -5.94 -11.90
C THR A 43 -7.78 -5.68 -12.04
N LYS A 44 -8.25 -4.48 -11.69
CA LYS A 44 -9.69 -4.14 -11.62
C LYS A 44 -10.17 -3.11 -12.64
N GLY A 45 -9.26 -2.58 -13.45
CA GLY A 45 -9.53 -1.65 -14.54
C GLY A 45 -9.16 -0.18 -14.24
N SER A 46 -8.97 0.59 -15.32
CA SER A 46 -8.46 1.96 -15.31
C SER A 46 -9.31 2.98 -14.53
N TRP A 47 -10.57 2.66 -14.26
CA TRP A 47 -11.50 3.52 -13.52
C TRP A 47 -11.69 3.12 -12.06
N TYR A 48 -11.08 2.01 -11.62
CA TYR A 48 -11.33 1.43 -10.30
C TYR A 48 -11.03 2.43 -9.17
N LEU A 49 -9.86 3.07 -9.16
CA LEU A 49 -9.53 4.02 -8.09
C LEU A 49 -10.44 5.24 -8.10
N VAL A 50 -10.80 5.77 -9.27
CA VAL A 50 -11.67 6.94 -9.39
C VAL A 50 -13.05 6.66 -8.79
N LEU A 51 -13.59 5.45 -9.01
CA LEU A 51 -14.91 5.07 -8.53
C LEU A 51 -14.93 4.62 -7.06
N TYR A 52 -13.82 4.08 -6.56
CA TYR A 52 -13.74 3.49 -5.21
C TYR A 52 -12.96 4.35 -4.19
N ARG A 53 -12.32 5.46 -4.61
CA ARG A 53 -11.68 6.46 -3.74
C ARG A 53 -12.64 7.61 -3.40
N HIS A 54 -13.74 7.29 -2.73
CA HIS A 54 -14.71 8.31 -2.33
C HIS A 54 -14.16 9.21 -1.19
N PRO A 55 -14.64 10.45 -1.02
CA PRO A 55 -14.13 11.41 -0.02
C PRO A 55 -14.09 10.90 1.43
N PHE A 56 -14.93 9.91 1.77
CA PHE A 56 -14.99 9.30 3.10
C PHE A 56 -14.03 8.10 3.29
N CYS A 57 -13.11 7.84 2.36
CA CYS A 57 -12.11 6.79 2.51
C CYS A 57 -11.19 7.11 3.69
N ARG A 58 -11.08 6.18 4.63
CA ARG A 58 -10.20 6.32 5.79
C ARG A 58 -8.89 5.58 5.54
N TYR A 59 -7.79 6.20 5.94
CA TYR A 59 -6.48 5.56 5.99
C TYR A 59 -6.37 4.66 7.23
N ASP A 60 -7.00 5.06 8.33
CA ASP A 60 -7.00 4.28 9.57
C ASP A 60 -7.72 2.94 9.38
N TYR A 61 -7.12 1.88 9.90
CA TYR A 61 -7.69 0.55 9.92
C TYR A 61 -7.27 -0.20 11.18
N ALA A 62 -8.00 -1.27 11.48
CA ALA A 62 -7.61 -2.26 12.48
C ALA A 62 -7.66 -3.64 11.82
N LEU A 63 -6.61 -4.44 12.02
CA LEU A 63 -6.62 -5.82 11.56
C LEU A 63 -7.67 -6.61 12.34
N LYS A 64 -8.59 -7.25 11.62
CA LYS A 64 -9.61 -8.12 12.20
C LYS A 64 -9.31 -9.58 11.84
N PRO A 65 -9.36 -10.53 12.80
CA PRO A 65 -9.19 -11.95 12.51
C PRO A 65 -10.14 -12.44 11.41
N GLY A 66 -9.63 -13.28 10.50
CA GLY A 66 -10.41 -13.85 9.38
C GLY A 66 -10.81 -12.86 8.28
N ARG A 67 -10.45 -11.57 8.40
CA ARG A 67 -10.83 -10.55 7.44
C ARG A 67 -9.83 -10.49 6.28
N PRO A 68 -10.20 -10.83 5.03
CA PRO A 68 -9.28 -10.82 3.90
C PRO A 68 -8.92 -9.39 3.48
N LEU A 69 -7.77 -9.21 2.81
CA LEU A 69 -7.30 -7.91 2.31
C LEU A 69 -8.36 -7.18 1.46
N THR A 70 -9.09 -7.92 0.62
CA THR A 70 -10.13 -7.36 -0.28
C THR A 70 -11.31 -6.72 0.43
N SER A 71 -11.50 -6.99 1.72
CA SER A 71 -12.59 -6.42 2.51
C SER A 71 -12.23 -5.07 3.16
N TYR A 72 -10.98 -4.63 3.06
CA TYR A 72 -10.53 -3.31 3.48
C TYR A 72 -10.72 -2.29 2.34
N GLY A 73 -10.85 -1.01 2.67
CA GLY A 73 -10.90 0.06 1.67
C GLY A 73 -9.61 0.13 0.86
N ILE A 74 -9.65 0.74 -0.33
CA ILE A 74 -8.50 0.74 -1.26
C ILE A 74 -7.24 1.40 -0.68
N GLU A 75 -7.39 2.47 0.12
CA GLU A 75 -6.29 3.12 0.84
C GLU A 75 -5.76 2.23 1.96
N GLN A 76 -6.67 1.57 2.68
CA GLN A 76 -6.30 0.64 3.76
C GLN A 76 -5.54 -0.57 3.21
N GLN A 77 -5.93 -1.08 2.05
CA GLN A 77 -5.19 -2.15 1.36
C GLN A 77 -3.76 -1.70 1.04
N ALA A 78 -3.59 -0.50 0.50
CA ALA A 78 -2.28 0.06 0.18
C ALA A 78 -1.42 0.29 1.44
N GLU A 79 -2.02 0.81 2.52
CA GLU A 79 -1.33 0.97 3.81
C GLU A 79 -0.97 -0.39 4.44
N ILE A 80 -1.83 -1.41 4.36
CA ILE A 80 -1.51 -2.77 4.84
C ILE A 80 -0.30 -3.34 4.09
N VAL A 81 -0.24 -3.17 2.77
CA VAL A 81 0.89 -3.65 1.95
C VAL A 81 2.17 -2.88 2.27
N ARG A 82 2.09 -1.54 2.42
CA ARG A 82 3.20 -0.70 2.88
C ARG A 82 3.71 -1.15 4.25
N HIS A 83 2.83 -1.34 5.23
CA HIS A 83 3.21 -1.78 6.56
C HIS A 83 3.85 -3.17 6.56
N ALA A 84 3.33 -4.12 5.77
CA ALA A 84 3.96 -5.43 5.60
C ALA A 84 5.40 -5.30 5.09
N PHE A 85 5.64 -4.43 4.09
CA PHE A 85 6.97 -4.13 3.58
C PHE A 85 7.90 -3.54 4.67
N LEU A 86 7.43 -2.52 5.40
CA LEU A 86 8.21 -1.87 6.45
C LEU A 86 8.59 -2.85 7.58
N LEU A 87 7.65 -3.69 8.02
CA LEU A 87 7.86 -4.70 9.05
C LEU A 87 8.88 -5.77 8.61
N ARG A 88 8.86 -6.18 7.34
CA ARG A 88 9.86 -7.11 6.77
C ARG A 88 11.26 -6.49 6.72
N ARG A 89 11.35 -5.16 6.63
CA ARG A 89 12.61 -4.39 6.68
C ARG A 89 13.04 -4.03 8.11
N GLY A 90 12.35 -4.54 9.14
CA GLY A 90 12.72 -4.34 10.54
C GLY A 90 12.20 -3.05 11.17
N VAL A 91 11.36 -2.29 10.47
CA VAL A 91 10.72 -1.10 11.04
C VAL A 91 9.69 -1.52 12.08
N LYS A 92 9.72 -0.89 13.25
CA LYS A 92 8.69 -1.05 14.28
C LYS A 92 7.58 -0.02 14.06
N LEU A 93 6.33 -0.49 13.96
CA LEU A 93 5.16 0.37 13.79
C LEU A 93 4.37 0.42 15.10
N ALA A 94 3.90 1.61 15.46
CA ALA A 94 3.07 1.78 16.66
C ALA A 94 1.78 0.94 16.53
N GLY A 95 1.40 0.24 17.59
CA GLY A 95 0.21 -0.62 17.61
C GLY A 95 0.36 -1.97 16.90
N VAL A 96 1.54 -2.28 16.35
CA VAL A 96 1.81 -3.58 15.72
C VAL A 96 2.75 -4.41 16.59
N ALA A 97 2.22 -5.47 17.20
CA ALA A 97 3.00 -6.38 18.02
C ALA A 97 3.68 -7.50 17.22
N ASP A 98 3.03 -7.99 16.16
CA ASP A 98 3.50 -9.13 15.37
C ASP A 98 3.32 -8.88 13.87
N ARG A 99 4.41 -9.05 13.11
CA ARG A 99 4.40 -8.93 11.65
C ARG A 99 3.66 -10.07 10.96
N SER A 100 3.53 -11.24 11.60
CA SER A 100 2.92 -12.42 11.00
C SER A 100 1.45 -12.16 10.59
N ALA A 101 0.77 -11.29 11.33
CA ALA A 101 -0.58 -10.84 11.02
C ALA A 101 -0.68 -10.16 9.64
N TYR A 102 0.38 -9.48 9.22
CA TYR A 102 0.46 -8.84 7.91
C TYR A 102 0.86 -9.84 6.83
N ASP A 103 1.81 -10.74 7.12
CA ASP A 103 2.29 -11.74 6.16
C ASP A 103 1.16 -12.62 5.62
N VAL A 104 0.17 -12.95 6.45
CA VAL A 104 -1.02 -13.70 6.02
C VAL A 104 -1.89 -12.89 5.05
N LEU A 105 -2.02 -11.58 5.24
CA LEU A 105 -2.85 -10.71 4.40
C LEU A 105 -2.24 -10.41 3.03
N VAL A 106 -0.92 -10.41 2.94
CA VAL A 106 -0.17 -10.12 1.70
C VAL A 106 0.45 -11.38 1.08
N ARG A 107 -0.12 -12.56 1.37
CA ARG A 107 0.29 -13.84 0.77
C ARG A 107 -0.32 -14.02 -0.62
N PHE A 108 0.17 -13.22 -1.58
CA PHE A 108 -0.31 -13.27 -2.96
C PHE A 108 0.20 -14.53 -3.69
N PRO A 109 -0.63 -15.17 -4.55
CA PRO A 109 -0.19 -16.28 -5.38
C PRO A 109 1.04 -15.91 -6.23
N GLY A 110 2.08 -16.74 -6.18
CA GLY A 110 3.31 -16.55 -6.94
C GLY A 110 4.33 -15.56 -6.35
N ALA A 111 4.02 -14.91 -5.21
CA ALA A 111 5.00 -14.10 -4.50
C ALA A 111 5.96 -14.99 -3.70
N THR A 112 7.27 -14.78 -3.86
CA THR A 112 8.30 -15.41 -3.01
C THR A 112 8.53 -14.58 -1.74
N LEU A 113 8.74 -15.26 -0.62
CA LEU A 113 9.09 -14.65 0.68
C LEU A 113 10.59 -14.35 0.76
#